data_AF-A0A1V1TVI3-F1
#
_entry.id   AF-A0A1V1TVI3-F1
#
_cell.length_a   1.000
_cell.length_b   1.000
_cell.length_c   1.000
_cell.angle_alpha   90.00
_cell.angle_beta   90.00
_cell.angle_gamma   90.00
#
_symmetry.space_group_name_H-M   'P 1'
#
loop_
_entity.id
_entity.type
_entity.pdbx_description
1 polymer ?
#
loop_
_entity_poly.entity_id
_entity_poly.type
_entity_poly.pdbx_seq_one_letter_code
_entity_poly.pdbx_strand_id
1 'polypeptide(L)'
;MRDPAPQLGHLTYPKLRLKDNLLDENPNVIQFQSKYGSFQLHEPPTTNLGTLSRLPLELLQQVLYQLDIATIVDFRRVNRQAFTILDSVSAYHAVAKHARNALCGIIAIVTGKWITCGTLYKKLSTPGCEICGDFGGYLYLLTCKRVCFLCLSENPLYLPLRISHACRKFGLGSEIVNKLPCMRVIPGTYSPNEKKVARCILVDYESARIAGITAHGSISAMTRFVSDLQTQKDEKYNARKAAALSLGDRSTHIRRPPALDPYDALSGNPFRFGAIARVACLDIATQELERGFHCLGCERAKRLPLHYRRKFMVASFKDHLAQYGGIKNGEHHLG
;
A
#
# COMPACT_ATOMS: atom_id res chain seq x y z
N MET A 1 8.76 -8.21 -23.48
CA MET A 1 8.22 -6.95 -22.93
C MET A 1 7.95 -6.04 -24.10
N ARG A 2 6.69 -5.71 -24.38
CA ARG A 2 6.35 -4.73 -25.42
C ARG A 2 6.39 -3.32 -24.82
N ASP A 3 6.91 -2.38 -25.60
CA ASP A 3 6.65 -0.96 -25.38
C ASP A 3 5.13 -0.77 -25.58
N PRO A 4 4.38 -0.29 -24.57
CA PRO A 4 2.92 -0.18 -24.65
C PRO A 4 2.45 0.75 -25.79
N ALA A 5 3.34 1.58 -26.33
CA ALA A 5 3.08 2.33 -27.56
C ALA A 5 4.38 2.74 -28.26
N PRO A 6 4.95 1.92 -29.16
CA PRO A 6 6.19 2.24 -29.88
C PRO A 6 6.08 3.57 -30.64
N GLN A 7 4.89 3.84 -31.18
CA GLN A 7 4.53 5.07 -31.88
C GLN A 7 4.55 6.35 -31.00
N LEU A 8 4.46 6.21 -29.67
CA LEU A 8 4.51 7.30 -28.70
C LEU A 8 5.86 7.40 -27.97
N GLY A 9 6.84 6.56 -28.32
CA GLY A 9 8.14 6.53 -27.64
C GLY A 9 8.89 7.86 -27.69
N HIS A 10 8.71 8.65 -28.75
CA HIS A 10 9.31 9.99 -28.88
C HIS A 10 8.63 11.08 -28.02
N LEU A 11 7.49 10.77 -27.38
CA LEU A 11 6.68 11.68 -26.57
C LEU A 11 6.63 11.28 -25.08
N THR A 12 7.19 10.11 -24.75
CA THR A 12 7.00 9.48 -23.44
C THR A 12 8.29 8.86 -22.92
N TYR A 13 8.29 8.50 -21.65
CA TYR A 13 9.37 7.68 -21.07
C TYR A 13 8.81 6.69 -20.04
N PRO A 14 9.34 5.46 -19.98
CA PRO A 14 8.72 4.38 -19.20
C PRO A 14 9.06 4.43 -17.70
N LYS A 15 10.15 5.08 -17.32
CA LYS A 15 10.65 5.11 -15.93
C LYS A 15 11.28 6.44 -15.58
N LEU A 16 10.94 6.94 -14.40
CA LEU A 16 11.66 8.02 -13.75
C LEU A 16 13.04 7.51 -13.27
N ARG A 17 14.07 8.34 -13.39
CA ARG A 17 15.40 8.10 -12.80
C ARG A 17 15.42 8.51 -11.33
N LEU A 18 14.49 7.97 -10.54
CA LEU A 18 14.31 8.30 -9.12
C LEU A 18 14.21 7.01 -8.29
N LYS A 19 14.83 7.04 -7.11
CA LYS A 19 14.76 5.96 -6.14
C LYS A 19 13.76 6.33 -5.04
N ASP A 20 12.63 5.62 -5.00
CA ASP A 20 11.58 5.88 -4.02
C ASP A 20 11.77 5.08 -2.72
N ASN A 21 12.71 4.12 -2.70
CA ASN A 21 12.99 3.21 -1.59
C ASN A 21 11.70 2.56 -1.07
N LEU A 22 11.11 1.74 -1.94
CA LEU A 22 9.85 1.04 -1.67
C LEU A 22 10.05 -0.24 -0.86
N LEU A 23 8.95 -0.83 -0.38
CA LEU A 23 9.02 -2.14 0.27
C LEU A 23 9.63 -3.22 -0.64
N ASP A 24 9.27 -3.25 -1.91
CA ASP A 24 9.82 -4.21 -2.88
C ASP A 24 11.26 -3.93 -3.30
N GLU A 25 11.82 -2.80 -2.87
CA GLU A 25 13.24 -2.43 -3.04
C GLU A 25 14.06 -2.70 -1.76
N ASN A 26 13.42 -3.11 -0.65
CA ASN A 26 14.10 -3.41 0.60
C ASN A 26 14.92 -4.70 0.47
N PRO A 27 16.24 -4.70 0.82
CA PRO A 27 17.09 -5.88 0.71
C PRO A 27 16.56 -7.13 1.43
N ASN A 28 15.93 -6.96 2.60
CA ASN A 28 15.35 -8.06 3.35
C ASN A 28 14.15 -8.68 2.62
N VAL A 29 13.36 -7.85 1.93
CA VAL A 29 12.21 -8.31 1.12
C VAL A 29 12.69 -8.97 -0.17
N ILE A 30 13.75 -8.45 -0.80
CA ILE A 30 14.37 -9.07 -1.98
C ILE A 30 14.95 -10.44 -1.64
N GLN A 31 15.65 -10.57 -0.51
CA GLN A 31 16.16 -11.85 -0.05
C GLN A 31 15.03 -12.84 0.30
N PHE A 32 13.93 -12.33 0.87
CA PHE A 32 12.74 -13.13 1.09
C PHE A 32 12.12 -13.61 -0.24
N GLN A 33 12.02 -12.74 -1.24
CA GLN A 33 11.51 -13.07 -2.58
C GLN A 33 12.35 -14.17 -3.24
N SER A 34 13.67 -14.14 -3.13
CA SER A 34 14.54 -15.17 -3.73
C SER A 34 14.33 -16.55 -3.06
N LYS A 35 14.19 -16.58 -1.73
CA LYS A 35 13.95 -17.83 -0.97
C LYS A 35 12.57 -18.44 -1.20
N TYR A 36 11.53 -17.62 -1.34
CA TYR A 36 10.17 -18.09 -1.67
C TYR A 36 10.03 -18.53 -3.13
N GLY A 37 11.13 -18.57 -3.87
CA GLY A 37 11.19 -18.59 -5.32
C GLY A 37 11.35 -19.91 -6.04
N SER A 38 11.68 -21.00 -5.34
CA SER A 38 11.63 -22.32 -5.96
C SER A 38 10.17 -22.80 -5.97
N PHE A 39 9.39 -22.30 -6.92
CA PHE A 39 8.02 -22.79 -7.21
C PHE A 39 8.05 -24.12 -8.00
N GLN A 40 9.20 -24.80 -8.08
CA GLN A 40 9.30 -26.09 -8.74
C GLN A 40 9.52 -27.16 -7.68
N LEU A 41 8.46 -27.95 -7.45
CA LEU A 41 8.63 -29.27 -6.86
C LEU A 41 9.21 -30.17 -7.97
N HIS A 42 10.42 -30.66 -7.78
CA HIS A 42 11.06 -31.57 -8.74
C HIS A 42 10.50 -32.99 -8.69
N GLU A 43 9.76 -33.31 -7.64
CA GLU A 43 9.23 -34.65 -7.41
C GLU A 43 7.71 -34.63 -7.30
N PRO A 44 7.01 -35.63 -7.86
CA PRO A 44 5.56 -35.70 -7.83
C PRO A 44 5.01 -35.85 -6.41
N PRO A 45 3.73 -35.49 -6.19
CA PRO A 45 3.06 -35.74 -4.93
C PRO A 45 2.88 -37.25 -4.71
N THR A 46 3.33 -37.76 -3.56
CA THR A 46 3.19 -39.17 -3.15
C THR A 46 1.98 -39.41 -2.24
N THR A 47 1.34 -38.33 -1.77
CA THR A 47 0.21 -38.35 -0.84
C THR A 47 -0.88 -37.40 -1.30
N ASN A 48 -2.14 -37.72 -1.00
CA ASN A 48 -3.29 -36.88 -1.34
C ASN A 48 -3.57 -35.82 -0.23
N LEU A 49 -4.72 -35.12 -0.28
CA LEU A 49 -5.13 -34.14 0.73
C LEU A 49 -5.94 -34.74 1.90
N GLY A 50 -5.92 -36.06 2.07
CA GLY A 50 -6.77 -36.75 3.04
C GLY A 50 -8.26 -36.48 2.77
N THR A 51 -9.01 -36.09 3.80
CA THR A 51 -10.45 -35.80 3.73
C THR A 51 -10.80 -34.75 2.67
N LEU A 52 -9.94 -33.74 2.43
CA LEU A 52 -10.18 -32.72 1.41
C LEU A 52 -10.18 -33.28 -0.01
N SER A 53 -9.56 -34.45 -0.24
CA SER A 53 -9.57 -35.12 -1.54
C SER A 53 -10.97 -35.61 -1.95
N ARG A 54 -11.95 -35.58 -1.04
CA ARG A 54 -13.35 -35.88 -1.35
C ARG A 54 -14.07 -34.74 -2.07
N LEU A 55 -13.52 -33.53 -2.03
CA LEU A 55 -14.08 -32.38 -2.73
C LEU A 55 -13.60 -32.39 -4.19
N PRO A 56 -14.49 -32.12 -5.16
CA PRO A 56 -14.10 -31.82 -6.54
C PRO A 56 -13.05 -30.72 -6.61
N LEU A 57 -12.17 -30.82 -7.61
CA LEU A 57 -11.05 -29.88 -7.80
C LEU A 57 -11.55 -28.44 -7.94
N GLU A 58 -12.67 -28.25 -8.64
CA GLU A 58 -13.29 -26.95 -8.89
C GLU A 58 -13.74 -26.29 -7.58
N LEU A 59 -14.30 -27.08 -6.65
CA LEU A 59 -14.70 -26.58 -5.33
C LEU A 59 -13.47 -26.21 -4.49
N LEU A 60 -12.41 -27.02 -4.53
CA LEU A 60 -11.15 -26.70 -3.86
C LEU A 60 -10.55 -25.39 -4.41
N GLN A 61 -10.51 -25.24 -5.73
CA GLN A 61 -9.99 -24.02 -6.37
C GLN A 61 -10.83 -22.78 -6.01
N GLN A 62 -12.16 -22.90 -5.98
CA GLN A 62 -13.06 -21.82 -5.58
C GLN A 62 -12.86 -21.42 -4.11
N VAL A 63 -12.68 -22.40 -3.20
CA VAL A 63 -12.36 -22.13 -1.80
C VAL A 63 -11.02 -21.40 -1.70
N LEU A 64 -9.97 -21.92 -2.33
CA LEU A 64 -8.63 -21.31 -2.31
C LEU A 64 -8.61 -19.88 -2.89
N TYR A 65 -9.45 -19.60 -3.90
CA TYR A 65 -9.63 -18.25 -4.44
C TYR A 65 -10.18 -17.26 -3.41
N GLN A 66 -11.07 -17.71 -2.52
CA GLN A 66 -11.72 -16.88 -1.51
C GLN A 66 -10.92 -16.76 -0.21
N LEU A 67 -9.98 -17.66 0.04
CA LEU A 67 -9.14 -17.63 1.24
C LEU A 67 -8.14 -16.48 1.21
N ASP A 68 -7.74 -16.07 2.41
CA ASP A 68 -6.72 -15.05 2.61
C ASP A 68 -5.32 -15.55 2.25
N ILE A 69 -4.43 -14.62 1.88
CA ILE A 69 -3.07 -14.94 1.43
C ILE A 69 -2.27 -15.68 2.50
N ALA A 70 -2.50 -15.41 3.80
CA ALA A 70 -1.79 -16.12 4.85
C ALA A 70 -2.24 -17.60 4.88
N THR A 71 -3.55 -17.84 4.86
CA THR A 71 -4.12 -19.19 4.85
C THR A 71 -3.68 -20.00 3.64
N ILE A 72 -3.70 -19.44 2.42
CA ILE A 72 -3.27 -20.21 1.23
C ILE A 72 -1.76 -20.49 1.23
N VAL A 73 -0.94 -19.60 1.79
CA VAL A 73 0.52 -19.83 1.91
C VAL A 73 0.80 -20.93 2.93
N ASP A 74 0.03 -21.01 4.01
CA ASP A 74 0.14 -22.10 4.98
C ASP A 74 -0.39 -23.41 4.39
N PHE A 75 -1.52 -23.39 3.67
CA PHE A 75 -2.04 -24.55 2.94
C PHE A 75 -1.02 -25.14 1.97
N ARG A 76 -0.33 -24.28 1.20
CA ARG A 76 0.73 -24.68 0.26
C ARG A 76 1.85 -25.51 0.91
N ARG A 77 2.08 -25.33 2.22
CA ARG A 77 3.16 -25.99 2.97
C ARG A 77 2.76 -27.34 3.56
N VAL A 78 1.47 -27.70 3.53
CA VAL A 78 0.98 -28.93 4.13
C VAL A 78 1.60 -30.16 3.46
N ASN A 79 1.53 -30.26 2.14
CA ASN A 79 2.20 -31.28 1.36
C ASN A 79 2.32 -30.86 -0.13
N ARG A 80 2.96 -31.72 -0.95
CA ARG A 80 3.13 -31.47 -2.38
C ARG A 80 1.81 -31.38 -3.15
N GLN A 81 0.78 -32.13 -2.75
CA GLN A 81 -0.52 -32.09 -3.39
C GLN A 81 -1.23 -30.75 -3.15
N ALA A 82 -1.14 -30.20 -1.94
CA ALA A 82 -1.69 -28.89 -1.59
C ALA A 82 -1.02 -27.78 -2.40
N PHE A 83 0.29 -27.88 -2.57
CA PHE A 83 1.03 -27.03 -3.48
C PHE A 83 0.49 -27.13 -4.92
N THR A 84 0.39 -28.34 -5.48
CA THR A 84 -0.03 -28.55 -6.87
C THR A 84 -1.45 -28.01 -7.10
N ILE A 85 -2.36 -28.23 -6.16
CA ILE A 85 -3.74 -27.72 -6.26
C ILE A 85 -3.75 -26.19 -6.20
N LEU A 86 -3.00 -25.57 -5.29
CA LEU A 86 -2.91 -24.10 -5.25
C LEU A 86 -2.31 -23.53 -6.53
N ASP A 87 -1.26 -24.15 -7.08
CA ASP A 87 -0.63 -23.70 -8.33
C ASP A 87 -1.57 -23.85 -9.54
N SER A 88 -2.53 -24.78 -9.47
CA SER A 88 -3.59 -24.93 -10.48
C SER A 88 -4.65 -23.82 -10.43
N VAL A 89 -4.73 -23.03 -9.35
CA VAL A 89 -5.65 -21.90 -9.26
C VAL A 89 -5.12 -20.76 -10.15
N SER A 90 -5.76 -20.54 -11.29
CA SER A 90 -5.35 -19.54 -12.29
C SER A 90 -5.09 -18.14 -11.70
N ALA A 91 -5.93 -17.70 -10.77
CA ALA A 91 -5.77 -16.44 -10.06
C ALA A 91 -4.48 -16.39 -9.23
N TYR A 92 -4.18 -17.45 -8.48
CA TYR A 92 -2.94 -17.54 -7.71
C TYR A 92 -1.72 -17.61 -8.63
N HIS A 93 -1.79 -18.43 -9.68
CA HIS A 93 -0.72 -18.56 -10.66
C HIS A 93 -0.38 -17.21 -11.30
N ALA A 94 -1.40 -16.45 -11.73
CA ALA A 94 -1.21 -15.11 -12.29
C ALA A 94 -0.58 -14.15 -11.26
N VAL A 95 -1.01 -14.19 -9.99
CA VAL A 95 -0.40 -13.39 -8.92
C VAL A 95 1.06 -13.76 -8.69
N ALA A 96 1.37 -15.04 -8.56
CA ALA A 96 2.71 -15.54 -8.32
C ALA A 96 3.66 -15.21 -9.48
N LYS A 97 3.15 -15.21 -10.71
CA LYS A 97 3.90 -14.90 -11.94
C LYS A 97 4.11 -13.40 -12.15
N HIS A 98 3.05 -12.60 -12.00
CA HIS A 98 3.04 -11.21 -12.46
C HIS A 98 3.15 -10.16 -11.34
N ALA A 99 2.85 -10.53 -10.09
CA ALA A 99 2.82 -9.62 -8.95
C ALA A 99 3.54 -10.20 -7.72
N ARG A 100 4.61 -10.95 -7.98
CA ARG A 100 5.41 -11.62 -6.94
C ARG A 100 5.91 -10.67 -5.87
N ASN A 101 6.32 -9.47 -6.26
CA ASN A 101 6.77 -8.45 -5.31
C ASN A 101 5.67 -8.00 -4.35
N ALA A 102 4.43 -7.86 -4.81
CA ALA A 102 3.28 -7.59 -3.95
C ALA A 102 2.95 -8.79 -3.05
N LEU A 103 2.90 -10.01 -3.62
CA LEU A 103 2.66 -11.23 -2.84
C LEU A 103 3.69 -11.40 -1.71
N CYS A 104 4.98 -11.30 -2.03
CA CYS A 104 6.04 -11.36 -1.03
C CYS A 104 6.02 -10.19 -0.06
N GLY A 105 5.68 -8.98 -0.52
CA GLY A 105 5.50 -7.81 0.33
C GLY A 105 4.40 -8.04 1.38
N ILE A 106 3.23 -8.52 0.96
CA ILE A 106 2.08 -8.85 1.83
C ILE A 106 2.47 -9.86 2.92
N ILE A 107 3.20 -10.91 2.54
CA ILE A 107 3.66 -11.92 3.50
C ILE A 107 4.71 -11.32 4.45
N ALA A 108 5.67 -10.56 3.93
CA ALA A 108 6.76 -9.96 4.71
C ALA A 108 6.24 -8.98 5.76
N ILE A 109 5.25 -8.14 5.43
CA ILE A 109 4.66 -7.17 6.36
C ILE A 109 3.49 -7.75 7.17
N VAL A 110 3.18 -9.04 7.00
CA VAL A 110 2.16 -9.80 7.75
C VAL A 110 0.74 -9.23 7.58
N THR A 111 0.39 -8.85 6.35
CA THR A 111 -0.97 -8.37 6.02
C THR A 111 -1.81 -9.43 5.31
N GLY A 112 -1.25 -10.62 5.05
CA GLY A 112 -1.90 -11.67 4.27
C GLY A 112 -3.30 -12.08 4.78
N LYS A 113 -3.53 -12.04 6.09
CA LYS A 113 -4.82 -12.36 6.70
C LYS A 113 -5.97 -11.42 6.33
N TRP A 114 -5.66 -10.24 5.80
CA TRP A 114 -6.65 -9.22 5.41
C TRP A 114 -6.96 -9.20 3.92
N ILE A 115 -6.23 -9.99 3.12
CA ILE A 115 -6.25 -9.91 1.67
C ILE A 115 -6.52 -11.29 1.12
N THR A 116 -7.57 -11.46 0.32
CA THR A 116 -7.88 -12.73 -0.35
C THR A 116 -7.10 -12.89 -1.64
N CYS A 117 -6.90 -14.13 -2.09
CA CYS A 117 -6.32 -14.42 -3.40
C CYS A 117 -7.10 -13.70 -4.52
N GLY A 118 -8.43 -13.79 -4.49
CA GLY A 118 -9.30 -13.12 -5.43
C GLY A 118 -9.22 -11.60 -5.39
N THR A 119 -9.11 -11.00 -4.21
CA THR A 119 -8.93 -9.54 -4.07
C THR A 119 -7.62 -9.10 -4.72
N LEU A 120 -6.51 -9.80 -4.42
CA LEU A 120 -5.22 -9.47 -5.00
C LEU A 120 -5.23 -9.64 -6.53
N TYR A 121 -5.76 -10.75 -7.03
CA TYR A 121 -5.89 -11.02 -8.47
C TYR A 121 -6.72 -9.95 -9.19
N LYS A 122 -7.90 -9.57 -8.64
CA LYS A 122 -8.75 -8.52 -9.20
C LYS A 122 -8.01 -7.17 -9.30
N LYS A 123 -7.18 -6.85 -8.32
CA LYS A 123 -6.39 -5.61 -8.34
C LYS A 123 -5.24 -5.66 -9.34
N LEU A 124 -4.76 -6.84 -9.73
CA LEU A 124 -3.82 -6.96 -10.83
C LEU A 124 -4.42 -6.50 -12.15
N SER A 125 -5.70 -6.78 -12.39
CA SER A 125 -6.39 -6.41 -13.63
C SER A 125 -7.13 -5.08 -13.60
N THR A 126 -7.02 -4.32 -12.51
CA THR A 126 -7.63 -2.98 -12.40
C THR A 126 -6.54 -1.92 -12.55
N PRO A 127 -6.48 -1.13 -13.64
CA PRO A 127 -5.39 -0.19 -13.87
C PRO A 127 -5.50 1.10 -13.06
N GLY A 128 -6.71 1.53 -12.72
CA GLY A 128 -6.98 2.85 -12.14
C GLY A 128 -6.66 2.96 -10.64
N CYS A 129 -6.19 4.15 -10.24
CA CYS A 129 -6.09 4.60 -8.86
C CYS A 129 -7.49 4.73 -8.26
N GLU A 130 -7.69 4.23 -7.04
CA GLU A 130 -9.00 4.23 -6.37
C GLU A 130 -9.47 5.62 -5.92
N ILE A 131 -8.59 6.62 -5.95
CA ILE A 131 -8.93 8.00 -5.55
C ILE A 131 -9.22 8.88 -6.78
N CYS A 132 -8.33 8.87 -7.77
CA CYS A 132 -8.38 9.82 -8.88
C CYS A 132 -8.60 9.21 -10.26
N GLY A 133 -8.62 7.87 -10.40
CA GLY A 133 -8.80 7.20 -11.68
C GLY A 133 -7.56 7.14 -12.58
N ASP A 134 -6.54 7.99 -12.38
CA ASP A 134 -5.25 7.90 -13.10
C ASP A 134 -4.60 6.52 -12.92
N PHE A 135 -3.62 6.17 -13.76
CA PHE A 135 -2.95 4.87 -13.66
C PHE A 135 -2.32 4.63 -12.27
N GLY A 136 -2.83 3.62 -11.58
CA GLY A 136 -2.42 3.18 -10.25
C GLY A 136 -1.22 2.26 -10.30
N GLY A 137 -0.02 2.80 -10.55
CA GLY A 137 1.21 2.00 -10.68
C GLY A 137 1.70 1.30 -9.41
N TYR A 138 0.99 1.47 -8.29
CA TYR A 138 1.35 0.90 -6.99
C TYR A 138 0.14 0.19 -6.37
N LEU A 139 0.44 -0.78 -5.52
CA LEU A 139 -0.53 -1.43 -4.65
C LEU A 139 -0.20 -1.12 -3.20
N TYR A 140 -1.17 -0.57 -2.47
CA TYR A 140 -1.14 -0.43 -1.02
C TYR A 140 -1.43 -1.78 -0.37
N LEU A 141 -0.39 -2.37 0.22
CA LEU A 141 -0.38 -3.77 0.64
C LEU A 141 -1.06 -4.02 1.99
N LEU A 142 -1.54 -2.97 2.66
CA LEU A 142 -2.26 -3.09 3.92
C LEU A 142 -3.72 -3.55 3.71
N THR A 143 -4.36 -2.98 2.71
CA THR A 143 -5.78 -3.23 2.37
C THR A 143 -5.98 -3.54 0.87
N CYS A 144 -4.89 -3.84 0.16
CA CYS A 144 -4.87 -4.22 -1.26
C CYS A 144 -5.56 -3.20 -2.19
N LYS A 145 -5.16 -1.92 -2.09
CA LYS A 145 -5.73 -0.84 -2.91
C LYS A 145 -4.80 -0.34 -4.01
N ARG A 146 -5.32 -0.13 -5.22
CA ARG A 146 -4.58 0.48 -6.34
C ARG A 146 -4.44 1.98 -6.11
N VAL A 147 -3.23 2.51 -6.25
CA VAL A 147 -2.95 3.93 -6.00
C VAL A 147 -1.88 4.46 -6.95
N CYS A 148 -2.05 5.71 -7.41
CA CYS A 148 -1.02 6.42 -8.16
C CYS A 148 -0.01 7.07 -7.19
N PHE A 149 1.12 7.57 -7.70
CA PHE A 149 2.12 8.19 -6.84
C PHE A 149 1.57 9.39 -6.05
N LEU A 150 0.80 10.26 -6.70
CA LEU A 150 0.31 11.52 -6.10
C LEU A 150 -0.65 11.26 -4.95
N CYS A 151 -1.66 10.41 -5.18
CA CYS A 151 -2.59 10.03 -4.12
C CYS A 151 -1.87 9.31 -2.98
N LEU A 152 -0.90 8.45 -3.27
CA LEU A 152 -0.09 7.82 -2.23
C LEU A 152 0.68 8.84 -1.38
N SER A 153 1.27 9.88 -2.00
CA SER A 153 2.11 10.84 -1.28
C SER A 153 1.32 11.89 -0.51
N GLU A 154 0.09 12.19 -0.92
CA GLU A 154 -0.69 13.34 -0.40
C GLU A 154 -1.92 12.91 0.39
N ASN A 155 -2.55 11.77 0.05
CA ASN A 155 -3.81 11.39 0.66
C ASN A 155 -3.59 10.68 2.02
N PRO A 156 -4.22 11.13 3.12
CA PRO A 156 -4.08 10.52 4.45
C PRO A 156 -4.45 9.03 4.50
N LEU A 157 -5.34 8.56 3.62
CA LEU A 157 -5.78 7.16 3.56
C LEU A 157 -4.62 6.19 3.33
N TYR A 158 -3.53 6.64 2.70
CA TYR A 158 -2.34 5.82 2.43
C TYR A 158 -1.17 6.11 3.38
N LEU A 159 -1.43 6.77 4.52
CA LEU A 159 -0.48 6.91 5.62
C LEU A 159 -0.86 5.97 6.78
N PRO A 160 -0.29 4.76 6.85
CA PRO A 160 -0.47 3.91 8.02
C PRO A 160 -0.01 4.62 9.30
N LEU A 161 -0.75 4.43 10.38
CA LEU A 161 -0.53 5.11 11.65
C LEU A 161 0.08 4.17 12.68
N ARG A 162 0.92 4.68 13.57
CA ARG A 162 1.25 3.94 14.81
C ARG A 162 -0.02 3.75 15.63
N ILE A 163 -0.11 2.64 16.37
CA ILE A 163 -1.25 2.34 17.27
C ILE A 163 -1.57 3.53 18.18
N SER A 164 -0.57 4.09 18.86
CA SER A 164 -0.76 5.24 19.75
C SER A 164 -1.23 6.51 19.03
N HIS A 165 -0.90 6.65 17.75
CA HIS A 165 -1.38 7.75 16.93
C HIS A 165 -2.84 7.52 16.53
N ALA A 166 -3.21 6.32 16.10
CA ALA A 166 -4.60 5.98 15.80
C ALA A 166 -5.53 6.14 17.03
N CYS A 167 -5.10 5.66 18.21
CA CYS A 167 -5.82 5.85 19.47
C CYS A 167 -6.08 7.33 19.77
N ARG A 168 -5.05 8.17 19.67
CA ARG A 168 -5.17 9.61 19.93
C ARG A 168 -6.02 10.31 18.86
N LYS A 169 -5.82 9.96 17.59
CA LYS A 169 -6.44 10.64 16.45
C LYS A 169 -7.94 10.34 16.33
N PHE A 170 -8.35 9.13 16.66
CA PHE A 170 -9.74 8.67 16.49
C PHE A 170 -10.45 8.35 17.81
N GLY A 171 -9.82 8.66 18.95
CA GLY A 171 -10.41 8.43 20.27
C GLY A 171 -10.68 6.95 20.55
N LEU A 172 -9.77 6.07 20.13
CA LEU A 172 -9.93 4.62 20.21
C LEU A 172 -9.11 4.02 21.36
N GLY A 173 -9.68 3.02 22.04
CA GLY A 173 -8.92 2.14 22.92
C GLY A 173 -8.03 1.16 22.14
N SER A 174 -6.96 0.70 22.77
CA SER A 174 -5.96 -0.16 22.13
C SER A 174 -6.55 -1.53 21.76
N GLU A 175 -7.54 -2.01 22.53
CA GLU A 175 -8.28 -3.24 22.29
C GLU A 175 -9.06 -3.24 20.97
N ILE A 176 -9.57 -2.07 20.54
CA ILE A 176 -10.20 -1.90 19.24
C ILE A 176 -9.12 -1.84 18.15
N VAL A 177 -8.11 -1.00 18.33
CA VAL A 177 -7.07 -0.76 17.32
C VAL A 177 -6.28 -2.04 16.98
N ASN A 178 -6.04 -2.91 17.97
CA ASN A 178 -5.32 -4.17 17.76
C ASN A 178 -6.06 -5.18 16.88
N LYS A 179 -7.38 -5.00 16.67
CA LYS A 179 -8.21 -5.84 15.79
C LYS A 179 -8.29 -5.31 14.36
N LEU A 180 -7.74 -4.13 14.07
CA LEU A 180 -7.81 -3.52 12.75
C LEU A 180 -6.73 -4.07 11.80
N PRO A 181 -6.92 -3.89 10.48
CA PRO A 181 -5.86 -4.09 9.50
C PRO A 181 -4.56 -3.41 9.88
N CYS A 182 -3.49 -4.20 9.95
CA CYS A 182 -2.19 -3.76 10.46
C CYS A 182 -1.04 -4.48 9.75
N MET A 183 0.12 -3.84 9.78
CA MET A 183 1.38 -4.39 9.27
C MET A 183 2.47 -4.35 10.32
N ARG A 184 3.43 -5.26 10.15
CA ARG A 184 4.74 -5.22 10.79
C ARG A 184 5.74 -4.61 9.82
N VAL A 185 6.27 -3.44 10.16
CA VAL A 185 7.23 -2.77 9.30
C VAL A 185 8.56 -3.52 9.28
N ILE A 186 9.04 -3.83 8.08
CA ILE A 186 10.39 -4.34 7.85
C ILE A 186 11.38 -3.19 8.05
N PRO A 187 12.42 -3.34 8.90
CA PRO A 187 13.44 -2.31 9.03
C PRO A 187 14.15 -2.00 7.72
N GLY A 188 14.48 -0.74 7.51
CA GLY A 188 15.20 -0.33 6.31
C GLY A 188 15.10 1.15 6.02
N THR A 189 15.61 1.52 4.86
CA THR A 189 15.54 2.85 4.29
C THR A 189 14.34 2.93 3.36
N TYR A 190 13.50 3.93 3.56
CA TYR A 190 12.28 4.13 2.78
C TYR A 190 12.12 5.59 2.34
N SER A 191 11.23 5.82 1.38
CA SER A 191 10.92 7.11 0.77
C SER A 191 12.02 7.69 -0.13
N PRO A 192 11.68 8.65 -1.01
CA PRO A 192 12.67 9.42 -1.78
C PRO A 192 13.69 10.16 -0.91
N ASN A 193 13.35 10.43 0.35
CA ASN A 193 14.19 11.14 1.30
C ASN A 193 15.08 10.21 2.15
N GLU A 194 15.16 8.92 1.78
CA GLU A 194 16.04 7.93 2.41
C GLU A 194 15.91 7.83 3.94
N LYS A 195 14.67 7.93 4.42
CA LYS A 195 14.38 7.87 5.85
C LYS A 195 14.46 6.45 6.37
N LYS A 196 15.25 6.27 7.44
CA LYS A 196 15.37 4.99 8.14
C LYS A 196 14.15 4.74 9.02
N VAL A 197 13.67 3.51 9.02
CA VAL A 197 12.55 3.07 9.85
C VAL A 197 12.94 1.80 10.60
N ALA A 198 12.68 1.80 11.91
CA ALA A 198 12.83 0.65 12.78
C ALA A 198 11.55 -0.20 12.82
N ARG A 199 11.65 -1.40 13.42
CA ARG A 199 10.50 -2.29 13.63
C ARG A 199 9.40 -1.55 14.39
N CYS A 200 8.20 -1.56 13.83
CA CYS A 200 6.99 -1.08 14.51
C CYS A 200 5.74 -1.71 13.89
N ILE A 201 4.62 -1.54 14.57
CA ILE A 201 3.30 -1.92 14.05
C ILE A 201 2.60 -0.65 13.60
N LEU A 202 2.06 -0.70 12.38
CA LEU A 202 1.22 0.34 11.83
C LEU A 202 -0.16 -0.22 11.52
N VAL A 203 -1.18 0.61 11.71
CA VAL A 203 -2.58 0.30 11.42
C VAL A 203 -3.07 1.14 10.26
N ASP A 204 -4.03 0.59 9.52
CA ASP A 204 -4.66 1.27 8.40
C ASP A 204 -5.40 2.52 8.85
N TYR A 205 -5.19 3.65 8.14
CA TYR A 205 -5.79 4.92 8.49
C TYR A 205 -7.31 4.86 8.37
N GLU A 206 -7.81 4.33 7.25
CA GLU A 206 -9.23 4.32 6.96
C GLU A 206 -10.00 3.42 7.91
N SER A 207 -9.47 2.22 8.18
CA SER A 207 -10.03 1.28 9.14
C SER A 207 -10.09 1.88 10.55
N ALA A 208 -9.04 2.60 10.97
CA ALA A 208 -9.04 3.27 12.26
C ALA A 208 -10.05 4.43 12.31
N ARG A 209 -10.19 5.20 11.21
CA ARG A 209 -11.20 6.25 11.11
C ARG A 209 -12.62 5.70 11.20
N ILE A 210 -12.92 4.62 10.46
CA ILE A 210 -14.23 3.96 10.48
C ILE A 210 -14.53 3.39 11.87
N ALA A 211 -13.54 2.75 12.51
CA ALA A 211 -13.69 2.25 13.87
C ALA A 211 -13.97 3.38 14.87
N GLY A 212 -13.30 4.53 14.74
CA GLY A 212 -13.56 5.71 15.56
C GLY A 212 -14.99 6.24 15.38
N ILE A 213 -15.42 6.42 14.13
CA ILE A 213 -16.79 6.86 13.82
C ILE A 213 -17.81 5.90 14.41
N THR A 214 -17.58 4.60 14.31
CA THR A 214 -18.46 3.57 14.85
C THR A 214 -18.51 3.62 16.38
N ALA A 215 -17.35 3.75 17.04
CA ALA A 215 -17.26 3.81 18.50
C ALA A 215 -17.95 5.06 19.10
N HIS A 216 -17.93 6.18 18.39
CA HIS A 216 -18.51 7.45 18.83
C HIS A 216 -19.87 7.77 18.18
N GLY A 217 -20.39 6.89 17.33
CA GLY A 217 -21.67 7.02 16.64
C GLY A 217 -21.70 7.99 15.44
N SER A 218 -20.79 8.96 15.36
CA SER A 218 -20.65 9.86 14.21
C SER A 218 -19.26 10.49 14.12
N ILE A 219 -18.92 11.04 12.95
CA ILE A 219 -17.66 11.79 12.77
C ILE A 219 -17.61 13.02 13.68
N SER A 220 -18.71 13.76 13.82
CA SER A 220 -18.77 14.97 14.66
C SER A 220 -18.63 14.63 16.14
N ALA A 221 -19.23 13.53 16.60
CA ALA A 221 -19.07 13.06 17.98
C ALA A 221 -17.64 12.60 18.25
N MET A 222 -17.03 11.84 17.34
CA MET A 222 -15.61 11.43 17.43
C MET A 222 -14.69 12.66 17.51
N THR A 223 -14.86 13.61 16.61
CA THR A 223 -14.02 14.84 16.59
C THR A 223 -14.18 15.65 17.87
N ARG A 224 -15.41 15.80 18.38
CA ARG A 224 -15.66 16.49 19.66
C ARG A 224 -14.98 15.78 20.82
N PHE A 225 -15.18 14.47 20.96
CA PHE A 225 -14.54 13.68 22.00
C PHE A 225 -13.02 13.81 21.99
N VAL A 226 -12.40 13.70 20.82
CA VAL A 226 -10.95 13.82 20.65
C VAL A 226 -10.45 15.23 20.99
N SER A 227 -11.20 16.26 20.59
CA SER A 227 -10.92 17.66 20.91
C SER A 227 -10.99 17.91 22.42
N ASP A 228 -12.08 17.50 23.08
CA ASP A 228 -12.29 17.69 24.51
C ASP A 228 -11.20 16.99 25.33
N LEU A 229 -10.83 15.77 24.93
CA LEU A 229 -9.75 15.02 25.55
C LEU A 229 -8.39 15.73 25.39
N GLN A 230 -8.15 16.38 24.25
CA GLN A 230 -6.93 17.16 24.04
C GLN A 230 -6.93 18.42 24.89
N THR A 231 -8.03 19.17 24.94
CA THR A 231 -8.18 20.35 25.80
C THR A 231 -7.91 20.01 27.26
N GLN A 232 -8.50 18.93 27.78
CA GLN A 232 -8.26 18.47 29.15
C GLN A 232 -6.78 18.11 29.40
N LYS A 233 -6.08 17.53 28.42
CA LYS A 233 -4.65 17.21 28.53
C LYS A 233 -3.79 18.47 28.52
N ASP A 234 -4.13 19.44 27.68
CA ASP A 234 -3.44 20.73 27.60
C ASP A 234 -3.65 21.56 28.87
N GLU A 235 -4.87 21.59 29.41
CA GLU A 235 -5.18 22.21 30.71
C GLU A 235 -4.37 21.58 31.85
N LYS A 236 -4.37 20.24 31.95
CA LYS A 236 -3.54 19.53 32.94
C LYS A 236 -2.05 19.82 32.77
N TYR A 237 -1.56 19.89 31.54
CA TYR A 237 -0.17 20.26 31.27
C TYR A 237 0.13 21.69 31.72
N ASN A 238 -0.73 22.65 31.37
CA ASN A 238 -0.57 24.05 31.74
C ASN A 238 -0.62 24.25 33.26
N ALA A 239 -1.53 23.56 33.96
CA ALA A 239 -1.61 23.59 35.42
C ALA A 239 -0.33 23.05 36.07
N ARG A 240 0.20 21.92 35.60
CA ARG A 240 1.47 21.35 36.10
C ARG A 240 2.64 22.29 35.85
N LYS A 241 2.68 22.94 34.68
CA LYS A 241 3.72 23.90 34.32
C LYS A 241 3.65 25.16 35.20
N ALA A 242 2.46 25.69 35.46
CA ALA A 242 2.25 26.82 36.35
C ALA A 242 2.68 26.50 37.79
N ALA A 243 2.32 25.31 38.30
CA ALA A 243 2.71 24.86 39.63
C ALA A 243 4.25 24.72 39.78
N ALA A 244 4.91 24.13 38.79
CA ALA A 244 6.38 24.01 38.80
C ALA A 244 7.08 25.38 38.79
N LEU A 245 6.57 26.34 38.00
CA LEU A 245 7.07 27.72 37.98
C LEU A 245 6.92 28.40 39.34
N SER A 246 5.80 28.19 40.04
CA SER A 246 5.58 28.78 41.37
C SER A 246 6.49 28.19 42.47
N LEU A 247 6.96 26.96 42.31
CA LEU A 247 7.82 26.28 43.28
C LEU A 247 9.32 26.57 43.07
N GLY A 248 9.68 27.42 42.10
CA GLY A 248 11.07 27.76 41.81
C GLY A 248 11.88 26.62 41.17
N ASP A 249 11.23 25.52 40.79
CA ASP A 249 11.88 24.35 40.21
C ASP A 249 12.16 24.60 38.72
N ARG A 250 13.38 25.06 38.42
CA ARG A 250 13.84 25.34 37.05
C ARG A 250 14.20 24.08 36.26
N SER A 251 14.12 22.88 36.85
CA SER A 251 14.75 21.66 36.32
C SER A 251 13.78 20.60 35.77
N THR A 252 12.45 20.75 35.94
CA THR A 252 11.52 19.74 35.45
C THR A 252 11.21 19.90 33.98
N HIS A 253 11.76 19.01 33.15
CA HIS A 253 11.36 18.86 31.75
C HIS A 253 9.93 18.29 31.66
N ILE A 254 8.92 19.14 31.87
CA ILE A 254 7.51 18.75 31.79
C ILE A 254 7.15 18.49 30.32
N ARG A 255 6.90 17.22 30.00
CA ARG A 255 6.58 16.79 28.65
C ARG A 255 5.20 17.31 28.22
N ARG A 256 5.17 18.08 27.13
CA ARG A 256 3.94 18.53 26.48
C ARG A 256 3.18 17.33 25.89
N PRO A 257 1.83 17.26 26.00
CA PRO A 257 1.06 16.26 25.29
C PRO A 257 1.28 16.38 23.77
N PRO A 258 1.37 15.26 23.03
CA PRO A 258 1.48 15.29 21.57
C PRO A 258 0.23 15.90 20.93
N ALA A 259 0.40 16.70 19.88
CA ALA A 259 -0.73 17.24 19.11
C ALA A 259 -1.61 16.13 18.49
N LEU A 260 -2.89 16.44 18.29
CA LEU A 260 -3.89 15.53 17.74
C LEU A 260 -3.58 15.13 16.29
N ASP A 261 -3.12 16.09 15.49
CA ASP A 261 -2.85 15.86 14.08
C ASP A 261 -1.61 16.63 13.61
N PRO A 262 -0.40 16.15 13.94
CA PRO A 262 0.77 16.73 13.30
C PRO A 262 0.61 16.54 11.79
N TYR A 263 0.53 17.67 11.07
CA TYR A 263 0.59 17.69 9.61
C TYR A 263 1.77 16.83 9.17
N ASP A 264 1.50 15.80 8.38
CA ASP A 264 2.50 14.82 8.00
C ASP A 264 3.56 15.41 7.07
N ALA A 265 3.30 16.61 6.50
CA ALA A 265 4.16 17.60 5.83
C ALA A 265 5.13 17.09 4.75
N LEU A 266 5.12 15.78 4.50
CA LEU A 266 6.20 15.05 3.90
C LEU A 266 5.56 14.03 2.98
N SER A 267 5.45 14.39 1.71
CA SER A 267 5.27 13.44 0.59
C SER A 267 6.28 12.29 0.64
N GLY A 268 7.38 12.45 1.40
CA GLY A 268 8.36 11.42 1.77
C GLY A 268 8.20 10.81 3.17
N ASN A 269 6.99 10.67 3.73
CA ASN A 269 6.81 9.93 4.98
C ASN A 269 7.09 8.43 4.74
N PRO A 270 8.09 7.83 5.41
CA PRO A 270 8.57 6.49 5.06
C PRO A 270 7.54 5.39 5.29
N PHE A 271 6.54 5.62 6.16
CA PHE A 271 5.46 4.65 6.38
C PHE A 271 4.58 4.45 5.15
N ARG A 272 4.44 5.46 4.28
CA ARG A 272 3.74 5.34 2.99
C ARG A 272 4.46 4.34 2.09
N PHE A 273 5.79 4.49 1.97
CA PHE A 273 6.64 3.70 1.07
C PHE A 273 6.93 2.29 1.58
N GLY A 274 6.96 2.10 2.90
CA GLY A 274 7.04 0.77 3.51
C GLY A 274 5.76 -0.06 3.37
N ALA A 275 4.65 0.54 2.94
CA ALA A 275 3.35 -0.12 2.81
C ALA A 275 2.91 -0.35 1.35
N ILE A 276 3.76 -0.03 0.36
CA ILE A 276 3.43 -0.18 -1.06
C ILE A 276 4.48 -0.99 -1.82
N ALA A 277 4.05 -1.61 -2.92
CA ALA A 277 4.93 -2.19 -3.94
C ALA A 277 4.52 -1.72 -5.34
N ARG A 278 5.46 -1.70 -6.30
CA ARG A 278 5.14 -1.39 -7.71
C ARG A 278 4.42 -2.57 -8.36
N VAL A 279 3.23 -2.37 -8.91
CA VAL A 279 2.49 -3.49 -9.51
C VAL A 279 2.02 -3.08 -10.90
N ALA A 280 2.42 -3.84 -11.92
CA ALA A 280 1.91 -3.64 -13.28
C ALA A 280 0.42 -4.04 -13.34
N CYS A 281 -0.33 -3.47 -14.27
CA CYS A 281 -1.66 -3.96 -14.60
C CYS A 281 -1.53 -5.18 -15.52
N LEU A 282 -2.23 -6.26 -15.20
CA LEU A 282 -2.34 -7.44 -16.06
C LEU A 282 -3.60 -7.28 -16.91
N ASP A 283 -3.43 -7.23 -18.22
CA ASP A 283 -4.54 -7.43 -19.12
C ASP A 283 -4.87 -8.92 -19.15
N ILE A 284 -6.08 -9.27 -18.72
CA ILE A 284 -6.52 -10.68 -18.62
C ILE A 284 -6.67 -11.30 -20.02
N ALA A 285 -7.13 -10.53 -21.01
CA ALA A 285 -7.38 -11.04 -22.36
C ALA A 285 -6.07 -11.32 -23.10
N THR A 286 -5.10 -10.42 -23.01
CA THR A 286 -3.82 -10.53 -23.72
C THR A 286 -2.73 -11.23 -22.90
N GLN A 287 -2.92 -11.37 -21.59
CA GLN A 287 -1.89 -11.79 -20.62
C GLN A 287 -0.65 -10.88 -20.62
N GLU A 288 -0.78 -9.65 -21.15
CA GLU A 288 0.30 -8.66 -21.18
C GLU A 288 0.30 -7.77 -19.93
N LEU A 289 1.48 -7.24 -19.59
CA LEU A 289 1.66 -6.37 -18.44
C LEU A 289 1.83 -4.91 -18.86
N GLU A 290 0.91 -4.06 -18.43
CA GLU A 290 0.98 -2.62 -18.60
C GLU A 290 1.55 -1.94 -17.35
N ARG A 291 2.62 -1.17 -17.50
CA ARG A 291 3.30 -0.48 -16.39
C ARG A 291 2.99 1.02 -16.31
N GLY A 292 2.22 1.51 -17.27
CA GLY A 292 2.06 2.93 -17.58
C GLY A 292 3.38 3.61 -17.96
N PHE A 293 3.28 4.83 -18.45
CA PHE A 293 4.42 5.66 -18.85
C PHE A 293 4.19 7.12 -18.44
N HIS A 294 5.24 7.92 -18.56
CA HIS A 294 5.24 9.34 -18.23
C HIS A 294 5.29 10.20 -19.49
N CYS A 295 4.80 11.44 -19.38
CA CYS A 295 4.80 12.42 -20.46
C CYS A 295 6.11 13.21 -20.47
N LEU A 296 6.79 13.31 -21.62
CA LEU A 296 8.01 14.15 -21.76
C LEU A 296 7.69 15.63 -21.52
N GLY A 297 6.57 16.13 -22.06
CA GLY A 297 6.11 17.51 -21.87
C GLY A 297 5.83 17.90 -20.42
N CYS A 298 5.67 16.93 -19.53
CA CYS A 298 5.40 17.12 -18.11
C CYS A 298 6.65 16.98 -17.23
N GLU A 299 7.83 16.68 -17.78
CA GLU A 299 9.01 16.28 -17.00
C GLU A 299 9.42 17.30 -15.93
N ARG A 300 9.24 18.60 -16.19
CA ARG A 300 9.59 19.69 -15.28
C ARG A 300 8.44 20.18 -14.40
N ALA A 301 7.22 19.74 -14.68
CA ALA A 301 6.02 20.26 -14.02
C ALA A 301 5.79 19.60 -12.65
N LYS A 302 5.59 20.43 -11.62
CA LYS A 302 5.43 20.01 -10.21
C LYS A 302 4.00 20.11 -9.70
N ARG A 303 3.05 20.47 -10.56
CA ARG A 303 1.65 20.67 -10.19
C ARG A 303 0.75 19.86 -11.10
N LEU A 304 -0.33 19.34 -10.54
CA LEU A 304 -1.43 18.80 -11.33
C LEU A 304 -2.00 19.91 -12.22
N PRO A 305 -2.50 19.59 -13.43
CA PRO A 305 -2.66 18.24 -14.01
C PRO A 305 -1.41 17.68 -14.73
N LEU A 306 -0.35 18.49 -14.86
CA LEU A 306 0.88 18.17 -15.60
C LEU A 306 1.99 17.57 -14.74
N HIS A 307 1.70 17.08 -13.53
CA HIS A 307 2.74 16.68 -12.59
C HIS A 307 3.62 15.56 -13.17
N TYR A 308 4.95 15.70 -13.13
CA TYR A 308 5.92 14.78 -13.77
C TYR A 308 5.79 13.31 -13.33
N ARG A 309 5.40 13.07 -12.07
CA ARG A 309 5.12 11.71 -11.54
C ARG A 309 3.75 11.11 -11.94
N ARG A 310 2.90 11.84 -12.64
CA ARG A 310 1.65 11.30 -13.19
C ARG A 310 1.99 10.22 -14.23
N LYS A 311 1.24 9.12 -14.19
CA LYS A 311 1.39 8.01 -15.12
C LYS A 311 0.14 7.88 -15.98
N PHE A 312 0.36 7.47 -17.22
CA PHE A 312 -0.68 7.33 -18.22
C PHE A 312 -0.67 5.92 -18.80
N MET A 313 -1.87 5.46 -19.16
CA MET A 313 -2.10 4.45 -20.19
C MET A 313 -2.29 5.13 -21.54
N VAL A 314 -2.24 4.37 -22.64
CA VAL A 314 -2.41 4.88 -24.01
C VAL A 314 -3.66 5.73 -24.16
N ALA A 315 -4.81 5.28 -23.64
CA ALA A 315 -6.07 6.03 -23.72
C ALA A 315 -5.97 7.37 -22.98
N SER A 316 -5.63 7.34 -21.68
CA SER A 316 -5.50 8.57 -20.86
C SER A 316 -4.43 9.55 -21.35
N PHE A 317 -3.42 9.07 -22.08
CA PHE A 317 -2.40 9.93 -22.66
C PHE A 317 -2.91 10.67 -23.91
N LYS A 318 -3.75 10.03 -24.72
CA LYS A 318 -4.42 10.71 -25.84
C LYS A 318 -5.29 11.86 -25.34
N ASP A 319 -6.07 11.61 -24.28
CA ASP A 319 -6.89 12.65 -23.64
C ASP A 319 -6.01 13.79 -23.09
N HIS A 320 -4.88 13.44 -22.49
CA HIS A 320 -3.89 14.41 -22.02
C HIS A 320 -3.33 15.29 -23.15
N LEU A 321 -2.96 14.70 -24.28
CA LEU A 321 -2.48 15.46 -25.45
C LEU A 321 -3.59 16.32 -26.07
N ALA A 322 -4.83 15.84 -26.09
CA ALA A 322 -5.97 16.61 -26.58
C ALA A 322 -6.24 17.84 -25.69
N GLN A 323 -6.07 17.70 -24.37
CA GLN A 323 -6.34 18.78 -23.42
C GLN A 323 -5.21 19.81 -23.30
N TYR A 324 -3.94 19.38 -23.36
CA TYR A 324 -2.77 20.25 -23.10
C TYR A 324 -1.89 20.48 -24.31
N GLY A 325 -2.28 19.98 -25.48
CA GLY A 325 -1.55 20.15 -26.73
C GLY A 325 -0.41 19.14 -26.92
N GLY A 326 0.08 19.10 -28.16
CA GLY A 326 1.18 18.22 -28.57
C GLY A 326 2.50 18.59 -27.89
N ILE A 327 3.48 17.68 -27.95
CA ILE A 327 4.80 17.91 -27.34
C ILE A 327 5.80 18.24 -28.46
N LYS A 328 6.47 19.38 -28.37
CA LYS A 328 7.59 19.77 -29.23
C LYS A 328 8.76 20.21 -28.37
N ASN A 329 9.96 19.73 -28.69
CA ASN A 329 11.19 20.01 -27.92
C ASN A 329 11.07 19.70 -26.41
N GLY A 330 10.28 18.68 -26.04
CA GLY A 330 10.09 18.28 -24.65
C GLY A 330 9.11 19.14 -23.85
N GLU A 331 8.35 20.03 -24.50
CA GLU A 331 7.37 20.90 -23.84
C GLU A 331 6.00 20.79 -24.51
N HIS A 332 4.92 21.05 -23.76
CA HIS A 332 3.56 21.12 -24.31
C HIS A 332 3.37 22.42 -25.09
N HIS A 333 2.81 22.33 -26.30
CA HIS A 333 2.41 23.47 -27.14
C HIS A 333 0.92 23.39 -27.38
N LEU A 334 0.17 24.38 -26.88
CA LEU A 334 -1.22 24.56 -27.26
C LEU A 334 -1.26 24.92 -28.74
N GLY A 335 -1.98 24.13 -29.52
CA GLY A 335 -2.16 24.32 -30.96
C GLY A 335 -3.06 25.51 -31.28
#